data_AF-A0A453L3M2-F1
#
_entry.id   AF-A0A453L3M2-F1
#
_cell.length_a   1.000
_cell.length_b   1.000
_cell.length_c   1.000
_cell.angle_alpha   90.00
_cell.angle_beta   90.00
_cell.angle_gamma   90.00
#
_symmetry.space_group_name_H-M   'P 1'
#
loop_
_entity.id
_entity.type
_entity.pdbx_description
1 polymer ?
#
loop_
_entity_poly.entity_id
_entity_poly.type
_entity_poly.pdbx_seq_one_letter_code
_entity_poly.pdbx_strand_id
1 'polypeptide(L)'
;TMDKASLVLLSLVVPLVLLLLPLSRPASVVTHLPGFHGRLPFRLETGYVGVDEETGAELFYYFVESERSPDTDPVILWMTGGPFCSGMVFFEVGPMKFVLAPYNGSLPQLAYNPYSWSKTTSIILLDSPVGTGFSYARDVEGYHDIGDFSFSMHVLIFLNKWFTDHPHYQSNPFFVGGSSYAGKMSPIIAQHISQEIELGKQPKINLKGYVVGNPVTGSDYDDNFRVPYAHGVGIISDQLYEVIPHSHASIRCSGNTIFLFLFQRLQFGIVKEAI
;
A
#
# COMPACT_ATOMS: atom_id res chain seq x y z
N THR A 1 -24.65 48.78 10.70
CA THR A 1 -25.68 48.13 9.87
C THR A 1 -25.05 47.77 8.55
N MET A 2 -24.94 46.48 8.23
CA MET A 2 -24.40 46.06 6.92
C MET A 2 -25.36 46.52 5.82
N ASP A 3 -24.83 47.06 4.72
CA ASP A 3 -25.66 47.50 3.61
C ASP A 3 -26.23 46.29 2.83
N LYS A 4 -27.30 46.52 2.07
CA LYS A 4 -27.98 45.45 1.32
C LYS A 4 -27.06 44.81 0.27
N ALA A 5 -26.10 45.55 -0.28
CA ALA A 5 -25.16 45.04 -1.29
C ALA A 5 -24.18 44.03 -0.68
N SER A 6 -23.72 44.28 0.54
CA SER A 6 -22.82 43.41 1.30
C SER A 6 -23.49 42.10 1.71
N LEU A 7 -24.78 42.15 2.05
CA LEU A 7 -25.60 40.96 2.33
C LEU A 7 -25.81 40.08 1.08
N VAL A 8 -26.05 40.70 -0.07
CA VAL A 8 -26.20 39.99 -1.36
C VAL A 8 -24.87 39.35 -1.78
N LEU A 9 -23.76 40.07 -1.63
CA LEU A 9 -22.43 39.53 -1.93
C LEU A 9 -22.09 38.33 -1.02
N LEU A 10 -22.34 38.41 0.29
CA LEU A 10 -22.14 37.27 1.20
C LEU A 10 -23.03 36.08 0.81
N SER A 11 -24.28 36.31 0.43
CA SER A 11 -25.20 35.23 0.03
C SER A 11 -24.81 34.52 -1.26
N LEU A 12 -23.98 35.14 -2.11
CA LEU A 12 -23.48 34.54 -3.36
C LEU A 12 -22.09 33.90 -3.18
N VAL A 13 -21.24 34.50 -2.33
CA VAL A 13 -19.89 34.00 -2.06
C VAL A 13 -19.92 32.75 -1.17
N VAL A 14 -20.79 32.68 -0.17
CA VAL A 14 -20.85 31.53 0.75
C VAL A 14 -21.24 30.22 0.04
N PRO A 15 -22.29 30.16 -0.81
CA PRO A 15 -22.59 28.96 -1.58
C PRO A 15 -21.48 28.62 -2.57
N LEU A 16 -20.86 29.61 -3.21
CA LEU A 16 -19.77 29.40 -4.17
C LEU A 16 -18.53 28.81 -3.47
N VAL A 17 -18.19 29.29 -2.27
CA VAL A 17 -17.11 28.74 -1.44
C VAL A 17 -17.46 27.34 -0.95
N LEU A 18 -18.72 27.07 -0.57
CA LEU A 18 -19.19 25.73 -0.18
C LEU A 18 -19.20 24.74 -1.37
N LEU A 19 -19.44 25.21 -2.59
CA LEU A 19 -19.34 24.44 -3.85
C LEU A 19 -17.88 24.17 -4.27
N LEU A 20 -16.95 25.00 -3.81
CA LEU A 20 -15.50 24.85 -4.04
C LEU A 20 -14.81 24.02 -2.94
N LEU A 21 -15.49 23.68 -1.85
CA LEU A 21 -14.98 22.73 -0.88
C LEU A 21 -15.04 21.34 -1.51
N PRO A 22 -13.91 20.61 -1.64
CA PRO A 22 -13.96 19.23 -2.06
C PRO A 22 -14.84 18.46 -1.08
N LEU A 23 -15.67 17.55 -1.61
CA LEU A 23 -16.45 16.61 -0.81
C LEU A 23 -15.51 15.57 -0.18
N SER A 24 -14.54 16.01 0.63
CA SER A 24 -13.66 15.11 1.35
C SER A 24 -14.49 14.47 2.46
N ARG A 25 -14.69 13.15 2.35
CA ARG A 25 -15.11 12.35 3.51
C ARG A 25 -13.93 12.41 4.48
N PRO A 26 -14.09 13.01 5.68
CA PRO A 26 -12.97 13.19 6.58
C PRO A 26 -12.43 11.82 6.97
N ALA A 27 -11.11 11.66 6.90
CA ALA A 27 -10.42 10.53 7.49
C ALA A 27 -10.83 10.40 8.97
N SER A 28 -11.11 9.19 9.41
CA SER A 28 -11.59 8.92 10.77
C SER A 28 -10.48 8.33 11.61
N VAL A 29 -10.19 8.98 12.74
CA VAL A 29 -9.24 8.45 13.72
C VAL A 29 -9.93 7.37 14.56
N VAL A 30 -9.42 6.15 14.48
CA VAL A 30 -9.90 4.99 15.22
C VAL A 30 -9.16 4.92 16.55
N THR A 31 -9.91 4.96 17.66
CA THR A 31 -9.33 4.89 19.01
C THR A 31 -9.53 3.53 19.68
N HIS A 32 -10.49 2.74 19.20
CA HIS A 32 -10.86 1.43 19.75
C HIS A 32 -11.22 0.48 18.61
N LEU A 33 -10.85 -0.79 18.75
CA LEU A 33 -11.22 -1.85 17.81
C LEU A 33 -11.94 -2.98 18.56
N PRO A 34 -13.03 -3.55 18.00
CA PRO A 34 -13.64 -4.75 18.55
C PRO A 34 -12.60 -5.87 18.70
N GLY A 35 -12.58 -6.53 19.86
CA GLY A 35 -11.60 -7.57 20.17
C GLY A 35 -10.30 -7.08 20.79
N PHE A 36 -10.01 -5.76 20.79
CA PHE A 36 -8.89 -5.19 21.52
C PHE A 36 -9.34 -4.61 22.87
N HIS A 37 -8.61 -4.90 23.94
CA HIS A 37 -8.96 -4.41 25.27
C HIS A 37 -8.40 -2.99 25.50
N GLY A 38 -9.30 -2.01 25.59
CA GLY A 38 -8.96 -0.61 25.87
C GLY A 38 -8.67 0.21 24.61
N ARG A 39 -8.10 1.41 24.82
CA ARG A 39 -7.72 2.33 23.74
C ARG A 39 -6.49 1.80 23.00
N LEU A 40 -6.45 1.97 21.68
CA LEU A 40 -5.29 1.60 20.86
C LEU A 40 -4.04 2.38 21.34
N PRO A 41 -2.87 1.70 21.45
CA PRO A 41 -1.62 2.34 21.90
C PRO A 41 -0.88 3.10 20.78
N PHE A 42 -1.47 3.19 19.59
CA PHE A 42 -0.95 3.89 18.41
C PHE A 42 -2.07 4.69 17.74
N ARG A 43 -1.72 5.70 16.94
CA ARG A 43 -2.69 6.46 16.14
C ARG A 43 -3.01 5.67 14.88
N LEU A 44 -4.28 5.28 14.77
CA LEU A 44 -4.85 4.64 13.58
C LEU A 44 -5.85 5.59 12.95
N GLU A 45 -5.73 5.78 11.66
CA GLU A 45 -6.66 6.53 10.84
C GLU A 45 -7.15 5.64 9.69
N THR A 46 -8.40 5.80 9.30
CA THR A 46 -8.99 5.10 8.15
C THR A 46 -9.74 6.08 7.29
N GLY A 47 -9.71 5.89 5.97
CA GLY A 47 -10.41 6.77 5.06
C GLY A 47 -10.55 6.19 3.66
N TYR A 48 -11.22 6.98 2.82
CA TYR A 48 -11.40 6.70 1.40
C TYR A 48 -10.85 7.86 0.59
N VAL A 49 -10.19 7.56 -0.52
CA VAL A 49 -9.74 8.55 -1.49
C VAL A 49 -10.29 8.18 -2.85
N GLY A 50 -11.01 9.11 -3.48
CA GLY A 50 -11.53 8.93 -4.83
C GLY A 50 -10.41 8.93 -5.87
N VAL A 51 -10.33 7.88 -6.67
CA VAL A 51 -9.27 7.68 -7.69
C VAL A 51 -9.81 7.72 -9.12
N ASP A 52 -11.13 7.59 -9.30
CA ASP A 52 -11.81 7.75 -10.58
C ASP A 52 -13.18 8.40 -10.33
N GLU A 53 -13.40 9.56 -10.95
CA GLU A 53 -14.65 10.31 -10.81
C GLU A 53 -15.76 9.76 -11.71
N GLU A 54 -15.41 9.16 -12.85
CA GLU A 54 -16.36 8.63 -13.83
C GLU A 54 -17.09 7.42 -13.27
N THR A 55 -16.32 6.44 -12.75
CA THR A 55 -16.87 5.23 -12.14
C THR A 55 -17.18 5.38 -10.64
N GLY A 56 -16.74 6.50 -10.05
CA GLY A 56 -16.85 6.76 -8.62
C GLY A 56 -16.00 5.80 -7.78
N ALA A 57 -14.83 5.39 -8.29
CA ALA A 57 -13.93 4.49 -7.59
C ALA A 57 -13.23 5.20 -6.41
N GLU A 58 -13.26 4.55 -5.25
CA GLU A 58 -12.62 5.00 -4.02
C GLU A 58 -11.74 3.88 -3.45
N LEU A 59 -10.48 4.22 -3.14
CA LEU A 59 -9.57 3.31 -2.44
C LEU A 59 -9.63 3.56 -0.93
N PHE A 60 -9.80 2.49 -0.17
CA PHE A 60 -9.76 2.48 1.29
C PHE A 60 -8.33 2.29 1.79
N TYR A 61 -7.99 2.98 2.89
CA TYR A 61 -6.70 2.82 3.55
C TYR A 61 -6.83 2.75 5.06
N TYR A 62 -5.85 2.08 5.66
CA TYR A 62 -5.47 2.27 7.06
C TYR A 62 -4.16 3.05 7.09
N PHE A 63 -4.10 4.12 7.88
CA PHE A 63 -2.88 4.84 8.16
C PHE A 63 -2.49 4.64 9.63
N VAL A 64 -1.34 4.02 9.85
CA VAL A 64 -0.76 3.81 11.18
C VAL A 64 0.42 4.76 11.32
N GLU A 65 0.31 5.73 12.22
CA GLU A 65 1.38 6.70 12.45
C GLU A 65 2.58 6.06 13.16
N SER A 66 3.80 6.51 12.86
CA SER A 66 5.00 6.09 13.57
C SER A 66 4.87 6.39 15.07
N GLU A 67 5.18 5.40 15.89
CA GLU A 67 5.16 5.47 17.35
C GLU A 67 6.40 6.16 17.93
N ARG A 68 7.45 6.41 17.12
CA ARG A 68 8.70 7.03 17.57
C ARG A 68 8.73 8.54 17.34
N SER A 69 8.75 8.97 16.08
CA SER A 69 8.87 10.40 15.73
C SER A 69 8.18 10.66 14.38
N PRO A 70 6.85 10.76 14.35
CA PRO A 70 6.08 10.78 13.09
C PRO A 70 6.38 11.97 12.18
N ASP A 71 6.89 13.08 12.71
CA ASP A 71 7.28 14.26 11.92
C ASP A 71 8.58 14.05 11.12
N THR A 72 9.38 13.04 11.46
CA THR A 72 10.70 12.79 10.85
C THR A 72 10.88 11.39 10.33
N ASP A 73 10.14 10.44 10.89
CA ASP A 73 10.20 9.03 10.51
C ASP A 73 9.65 8.83 9.10
N PRO A 74 10.13 7.83 8.35
CA PRO A 74 9.65 7.58 7.01
C PRO A 74 8.16 7.28 6.95
N VAL A 75 7.55 7.58 5.81
CA VAL A 75 6.22 7.08 5.44
C VAL A 75 6.40 5.99 4.40
N ILE A 76 5.75 4.83 4.59
CA ILE A 76 5.73 3.76 3.60
C ILE A 76 4.31 3.48 3.17
N LEU A 77 4.08 3.44 1.85
CA LEU A 77 2.93 2.75 1.30
C LEU A 77 3.23 1.26 1.31
N TRP A 78 2.40 0.44 1.92
CA TRP A 78 2.54 -1.01 1.91
C TRP A 78 1.27 -1.67 1.37
N MET A 79 1.44 -2.49 0.33
CA MET A 79 0.36 -3.20 -0.36
C MET A 79 0.62 -4.71 -0.33
N THR A 80 -0.41 -5.50 -0.06
CA THR A 80 -0.33 -6.97 -0.16
C THR A 80 -0.69 -7.42 -1.57
N GLY A 81 -0.06 -8.50 -2.05
CA GLY A 81 -0.25 -9.02 -3.40
C GLY A 81 -1.55 -9.81 -3.59
N GLY A 82 -1.48 -10.95 -4.29
CA GLY A 82 -2.65 -11.71 -4.72
C GLY A 82 -2.65 -11.93 -6.23
N PRO A 83 -3.36 -11.10 -7.03
CA PRO A 83 -3.91 -9.76 -6.76
C PRO A 83 -5.17 -9.73 -5.85
N PHE A 84 -5.57 -8.53 -5.41
CA PHE A 84 -6.77 -8.24 -4.61
C PHE A 84 -6.76 -8.69 -3.13
N CYS A 85 -5.60 -8.93 -2.52
CA CYS A 85 -5.53 -9.16 -1.07
C CYS A 85 -5.43 -7.84 -0.29
N SER A 86 -6.23 -7.72 0.77
CA SER A 86 -6.20 -6.55 1.66
C SER A 86 -5.02 -6.60 2.63
N GLY A 87 -4.28 -5.50 2.74
CA GLY A 87 -3.15 -5.33 3.65
C GLY A 87 -3.56 -4.92 5.06
N MET A 88 -4.56 -5.58 5.67
CA MET A 88 -5.14 -5.15 6.96
C MET A 88 -4.09 -5.00 8.08
N VAL A 89 -4.39 -4.14 9.07
CA VAL A 89 -3.54 -3.85 10.25
C VAL A 89 -3.13 -5.06 11.12
N PHE A 90 -3.73 -6.23 10.89
CA PHE A 90 -3.47 -7.48 11.61
C PHE A 90 -2.41 -8.37 10.95
N PHE A 91 -1.96 -8.01 9.76
CA PHE A 91 -1.06 -8.83 8.94
C PHE A 91 0.29 -8.14 8.72
N GLU A 92 1.28 -8.97 8.41
CA GLU A 92 2.63 -8.57 7.97
C GLU A 92 3.27 -7.48 8.85
N VAL A 93 3.20 -6.22 8.40
CA VAL A 93 3.88 -5.06 9.00
C VAL A 93 3.02 -4.36 10.06
N GLY A 94 1.75 -4.75 10.19
CA GLY A 94 0.75 -4.05 11.00
C GLY A 94 0.94 -4.14 12.52
N PRO A 95 0.35 -3.18 13.27
CA PRO A 95 0.52 -3.03 14.72
C PRO A 95 -0.32 -4.01 15.56
N MET A 96 -1.09 -4.88 14.92
CA MET A 96 -2.02 -5.77 15.61
C MET A 96 -1.81 -7.22 15.17
N LYS A 97 -2.25 -8.16 16.01
CA LYS A 97 -2.32 -9.59 15.70
C LYS A 97 -3.52 -10.23 16.37
N PHE A 98 -4.01 -11.32 15.80
CA PHE A 98 -4.99 -12.15 16.47
C PHE A 98 -4.35 -12.93 17.62
N VAL A 99 -5.05 -13.03 18.75
CA VAL A 99 -4.70 -13.96 19.82
C VAL A 99 -5.12 -15.36 19.36
N LEU A 100 -4.15 -16.28 19.29
CA LEU A 100 -4.41 -17.66 18.90
C LEU A 100 -5.09 -18.40 20.05
N ALA A 101 -6.40 -18.59 19.92
CA ALA A 101 -7.22 -19.35 20.86
C ALA A 101 -8.30 -20.13 20.09
N PRO A 102 -8.79 -21.27 20.63
CA PRO A 102 -9.91 -21.98 20.04
C PRO A 102 -11.13 -21.07 19.88
N TYR A 103 -11.78 -21.12 18.71
CA TYR A 103 -12.97 -20.33 18.46
C TYR A 103 -14.12 -20.82 19.36
N ASN A 104 -14.67 -19.92 20.15
CA ASN A 104 -15.72 -20.19 21.14
C ASN A 104 -17.04 -19.48 20.79
N GLY A 105 -17.17 -18.91 19.59
CA GLY A 105 -18.34 -18.14 19.17
C GLY A 105 -18.29 -16.64 19.53
N SER A 106 -17.29 -16.16 20.27
CA SER A 106 -17.10 -14.73 20.54
C SER A 106 -16.28 -14.05 19.43
N LEU A 107 -16.23 -12.71 19.45
CA LEU A 107 -15.32 -11.96 18.60
C LEU A 107 -13.87 -12.42 18.81
N PRO A 108 -13.05 -12.50 17.75
CA PRO A 108 -11.62 -12.77 17.88
C PRO A 108 -10.96 -11.71 18.78
N GLN A 109 -10.10 -12.17 19.69
CA GLN A 109 -9.30 -11.26 20.50
C GLN A 109 -8.10 -10.75 19.71
N LEU A 110 -7.80 -9.47 19.88
CA LEU A 110 -6.70 -8.77 19.25
C LEU A 110 -5.67 -8.40 20.31
N ALA A 111 -4.40 -8.54 19.95
CA ALA A 111 -3.26 -8.11 20.75
C ALA A 111 -2.38 -7.17 19.96
N TYR A 112 -1.67 -6.31 20.68
CA TYR A 112 -0.69 -5.41 20.10
C TYR A 112 0.53 -6.20 19.60
N ASN A 113 1.05 -5.82 18.43
CA ASN A 113 2.24 -6.41 17.83
C ASN A 113 3.47 -5.54 18.12
N PRO A 114 4.35 -5.93 19.07
CA PRO A 114 5.53 -5.13 19.41
C PRO A 114 6.60 -5.11 18.32
N TYR A 115 6.48 -5.94 17.27
CA TYR A 115 7.40 -6.03 16.14
C TYR A 115 6.88 -5.35 14.87
N SER A 116 5.82 -4.55 15.00
CA SER A 116 5.29 -3.80 13.86
C SER A 116 6.30 -2.78 13.34
N TRP A 117 6.21 -2.50 12.04
CA TRP A 117 6.99 -1.43 11.43
C TRP A 117 6.57 -0.04 11.92
N SER A 118 5.38 0.09 12.53
CA SER A 118 4.91 1.33 13.16
C SER A 118 5.85 1.83 14.26
N LYS A 119 6.74 0.97 14.77
CA LYS A 119 7.76 1.36 15.74
C LYS A 119 8.73 2.44 15.23
N THR A 120 8.93 2.56 13.93
CA THR A 120 9.89 3.52 13.35
C THR A 120 9.46 4.16 12.04
N THR A 121 8.25 3.88 11.56
CA THR A 121 7.78 4.24 10.22
C THR A 121 6.27 4.41 10.25
N SER A 122 5.74 5.48 9.67
CA SER A 122 4.30 5.60 9.42
C SER A 122 3.91 4.74 8.21
N ILE A 123 2.83 3.99 8.30
CA ILE A 123 2.45 2.98 7.29
C ILE A 123 1.09 3.34 6.72
N ILE A 124 1.01 3.48 5.39
CA ILE A 124 -0.24 3.51 4.63
C ILE A 124 -0.47 2.09 4.11
N LEU A 125 -1.43 1.38 4.70
CA LEU A 125 -1.90 0.08 4.23
C LEU A 125 -3.08 0.32 3.30
N LEU A 126 -2.88 0.06 2.01
CA LEU A 126 -3.83 0.42 0.97
C LEU A 126 -4.52 -0.81 0.39
N ASP A 127 -5.85 -0.78 0.36
CA ASP A 127 -6.65 -1.76 -0.35
C ASP A 127 -6.67 -1.40 -1.85
N SER A 128 -5.80 -2.01 -2.63
CA SER A 128 -5.67 -1.74 -4.07
C SER A 128 -5.37 -3.03 -4.83
N PRO A 129 -5.94 -3.22 -6.03
CA PRO A 129 -6.76 -2.27 -6.83
C PRO A 129 -8.24 -2.21 -6.39
N VAL A 130 -9.06 -1.44 -7.12
CA VAL A 130 -10.51 -1.29 -6.89
C VAL A 130 -11.17 -2.66 -6.75
N GLY A 131 -12.01 -2.85 -5.74
CA GLY A 131 -12.62 -4.14 -5.38
C GLY A 131 -11.82 -4.97 -4.35
N THR A 132 -10.62 -4.52 -3.97
CA THR A 132 -9.85 -5.11 -2.87
C THR A 132 -10.43 -4.67 -1.53
N GLY A 133 -10.64 -5.61 -0.60
CA GLY A 133 -11.01 -5.29 0.79
C GLY A 133 -12.23 -4.37 0.87
N PHE A 134 -12.03 -3.15 1.37
CA PHE A 134 -13.09 -2.14 1.49
C PHE A 134 -13.14 -1.14 0.32
N SER A 135 -12.20 -1.19 -0.62
CA SER A 135 -12.17 -0.36 -1.82
C SER A 135 -13.24 -0.76 -2.82
N TYR A 136 -13.90 0.21 -3.45
CA TYR A 136 -15.06 -0.03 -4.29
C TYR A 136 -15.19 1.01 -5.40
N ALA A 137 -15.92 0.66 -6.46
CA ALA A 137 -16.51 1.59 -7.41
C ALA A 137 -18.04 1.59 -7.29
N ARG A 138 -18.65 2.74 -7.57
CA ARG A 138 -20.11 2.91 -7.54
C ARG A 138 -20.75 2.43 -8.84
N ASP A 139 -20.05 2.61 -9.95
CA ASP A 139 -20.37 2.02 -11.23
C ASP A 139 -19.69 0.64 -11.37
N VAL A 140 -20.39 -0.32 -11.98
CA VAL A 140 -19.86 -1.64 -12.30
C VAL A 140 -18.71 -1.55 -13.30
N GLU A 141 -18.72 -0.54 -14.18
CA GLU A 141 -17.64 -0.28 -15.12
C GLU A 141 -16.30 -0.02 -14.43
N GLY A 142 -16.31 0.48 -13.18
CA GLY A 142 -15.09 0.65 -12.38
C GLY A 142 -14.43 -0.65 -11.90
N TYR A 143 -15.06 -1.81 -12.17
CA TYR A 143 -14.47 -3.14 -11.94
C TYR A 143 -14.05 -3.83 -13.25
N HIS A 144 -14.38 -3.24 -14.41
CA HIS A 144 -13.93 -3.74 -15.70
C HIS A 144 -12.48 -3.30 -15.98
N ASP A 145 -11.70 -4.16 -16.63
CA ASP A 145 -10.32 -3.90 -17.06
C ASP A 145 -9.34 -3.40 -15.97
N ILE A 146 -9.50 -3.91 -14.74
CA ILE A 146 -8.52 -3.71 -13.66
C ILE A 146 -7.24 -4.51 -13.95
N GLY A 147 -6.22 -3.81 -14.42
CA GLY A 147 -4.90 -4.36 -14.73
C GLY A 147 -3.77 -3.52 -14.13
N ASP A 148 -2.52 -3.85 -14.46
CA ASP A 148 -1.34 -3.21 -13.86
C ASP A 148 -1.33 -1.68 -14.08
N PHE A 149 -1.75 -1.22 -15.25
CA PHE A 149 -1.80 0.21 -15.57
C PHE A 149 -2.85 0.95 -14.72
N SER A 150 -4.10 0.49 -14.72
CA SER A 150 -5.16 1.13 -13.93
C SER A 150 -4.88 1.04 -12.42
N PHE A 151 -4.33 -0.08 -11.93
CA PHE A 151 -3.83 -0.20 -10.56
C PHE A 151 -2.81 0.90 -10.26
N SER A 152 -1.68 0.94 -10.98
CA SER A 152 -0.59 1.87 -10.68
C SER A 152 -1.02 3.34 -10.78
N MET A 153 -1.87 3.68 -11.75
CA MET A 153 -2.42 5.03 -11.89
C MET A 153 -3.38 5.42 -10.76
N HIS A 154 -4.27 4.51 -10.33
CA HIS A 154 -5.14 4.76 -9.18
C HIS A 154 -4.33 4.99 -7.89
N VAL A 155 -3.24 4.23 -7.68
CA VAL A 155 -2.36 4.44 -6.52
C VAL A 155 -1.64 5.79 -6.60
N LEU A 156 -1.19 6.21 -7.78
CA LEU A 156 -0.57 7.53 -7.95
C LEU A 156 -1.56 8.66 -7.61
N ILE A 157 -2.79 8.57 -8.10
CA ILE A 157 -3.87 9.53 -7.79
C ILE A 157 -4.16 9.53 -6.29
N PHE A 158 -4.26 8.33 -5.69
CA PHE A 158 -4.42 8.16 -4.25
C PHE A 158 -3.33 8.90 -3.48
N LEU A 159 -2.06 8.67 -3.80
CA LEU A 159 -0.93 9.27 -3.09
C LEU A 159 -0.92 10.80 -3.22
N ASN A 160 -1.17 11.33 -4.42
CA ASN A 160 -1.24 12.78 -4.63
C ASN A 160 -2.34 13.44 -3.80
N LYS A 161 -3.53 12.84 -3.75
CA LYS A 161 -4.63 13.35 -2.92
C LYS A 161 -4.32 13.17 -1.43
N TRP A 162 -3.81 12.02 -1.02
CA TRP A 162 -3.47 11.74 0.37
C TRP A 162 -2.40 12.69 0.92
N PHE A 163 -1.33 12.97 0.17
CA PHE A 163 -0.30 13.95 0.57
C PHE A 163 -0.78 15.40 0.50
N THR A 164 -1.79 15.70 -0.32
CA THR A 164 -2.46 17.01 -0.31
C THR A 164 -3.24 17.20 0.99
N ASP A 165 -3.95 16.16 1.44
CA ASP A 165 -4.72 16.17 2.69
C ASP A 165 -3.83 16.04 3.94
N HIS A 166 -2.63 15.48 3.80
CA HIS A 166 -1.65 15.28 4.88
C HIS A 166 -0.31 16.01 4.59
N PRO A 167 -0.33 17.35 4.48
CA PRO A 167 0.82 18.12 4.05
C PRO A 167 2.03 18.00 4.97
N HIS A 168 1.83 17.69 6.26
CA HIS A 168 2.90 17.51 7.24
C HIS A 168 3.80 16.30 6.94
N TYR A 169 3.33 15.30 6.21
CA TYR A 169 4.15 14.16 5.81
C TYR A 169 4.92 14.35 4.50
N GLN A 170 4.71 15.45 3.75
CA GLN A 170 5.38 15.65 2.46
C GLN A 170 6.91 15.75 2.58
N SER A 171 7.41 16.24 3.72
CA SER A 171 8.85 16.31 3.99
C SER A 171 9.45 14.96 4.39
N ASN A 172 8.64 14.00 4.86
CA ASN A 172 9.12 12.73 5.37
C ASN A 172 9.71 11.88 4.22
N PRO A 173 10.77 11.10 4.46
CA PRO A 173 11.24 10.11 3.49
C PRO A 173 10.11 9.17 3.10
N PHE A 174 9.76 9.09 1.81
CA PHE A 174 8.69 8.23 1.33
C PHE A 174 9.22 6.98 0.61
N PHE A 175 8.63 5.83 0.90
CA PHE A 175 8.92 4.56 0.24
C PHE A 175 7.64 3.91 -0.28
N VAL A 176 7.75 3.23 -1.43
CA VAL A 176 6.70 2.36 -1.95
C VAL A 176 7.05 0.92 -1.61
N GLY A 177 6.12 0.15 -1.06
CA GLY A 177 6.37 -1.22 -0.67
C GLY A 177 5.23 -2.16 -0.99
N GLY A 178 5.57 -3.43 -1.19
CA GLY A 178 4.57 -4.46 -1.32
C GLY A 178 5.11 -5.88 -1.42
N SER A 179 4.22 -6.84 -1.18
CA SER A 179 4.52 -8.28 -1.23
C SER A 179 3.88 -8.97 -2.44
N SER A 180 4.46 -10.08 -2.91
CA SER A 180 3.90 -10.89 -4.00
C SER A 180 3.58 -10.06 -5.27
N TYR A 181 2.35 -10.07 -5.78
CA TYR A 181 1.95 -9.29 -6.96
C TYR A 181 2.12 -7.77 -6.74
N ALA A 182 1.90 -7.26 -5.52
CA ALA A 182 2.14 -5.85 -5.21
C ALA A 182 3.63 -5.49 -5.18
N GLY A 183 4.49 -6.49 -5.00
CA GLY A 183 5.93 -6.36 -5.20
C GLY A 183 6.30 -6.03 -6.66
N LYS A 184 5.55 -6.54 -7.65
CA LYS A 184 5.67 -6.12 -9.07
C LYS A 184 5.23 -4.67 -9.26
N MET A 185 4.16 -4.27 -8.58
CA MET A 185 3.56 -2.94 -8.73
C MET A 185 4.39 -1.83 -8.07
N SER A 186 5.08 -2.14 -6.98
CA SER A 186 5.88 -1.17 -6.22
C SER A 186 6.90 -0.38 -7.07
N PRO A 187 7.76 -1.01 -7.90
CA PRO A 187 8.66 -0.27 -8.79
C PRO A 187 7.93 0.52 -9.88
N ILE A 188 6.80 0.01 -10.40
CA ILE A 188 5.99 0.73 -11.42
C ILE A 188 5.43 2.03 -10.83
N ILE A 189 4.89 1.98 -9.62
CA ILE A 189 4.36 3.15 -8.91
C ILE A 189 5.48 4.13 -8.56
N ALA A 190 6.63 3.63 -8.07
CA ALA A 190 7.79 4.46 -7.80
C ALA A 190 8.28 5.20 -9.05
N GLN A 191 8.26 4.53 -10.22
CA GLN A 191 8.60 5.14 -11.50
C GLN A 191 7.65 6.29 -11.86
N HIS A 192 6.34 6.10 -11.69
CA HIS A 192 5.36 7.16 -11.94
C HIS A 192 5.58 8.38 -11.03
N ILE A 193 5.82 8.15 -9.74
CA ILE A 193 6.13 9.24 -8.80
C ILE A 193 7.40 9.98 -9.23
N SER A 194 8.46 9.26 -9.64
CA SER A 194 9.69 9.87 -10.14
C SER A 194 9.45 10.78 -11.34
N GLN A 195 8.63 10.33 -12.30
CA GLN A 195 8.25 11.12 -13.47
C GLN A 195 7.48 12.38 -13.09
N GLU A 196 6.57 12.31 -12.11
CA GLU A 196 5.85 13.50 -11.63
C GLU A 196 6.78 14.51 -10.94
N ILE A 197 7.80 14.03 -10.21
CA ILE A 197 8.83 14.88 -9.60
C ILE A 197 9.66 15.59 -10.67
N GLU A 198 10.08 14.89 -11.73
CA GLU A 198 10.83 15.47 -12.86
C GLU A 198 10.01 16.53 -13.60
N LEU A 199 8.70 16.30 -13.74
CA LEU A 199 7.75 17.24 -14.33
C LEU A 199 7.40 18.41 -13.39
N GLY A 200 7.89 18.42 -12.15
CA GLY A 200 7.62 19.48 -11.18
C GLY A 200 6.17 19.54 -10.70
N LYS A 201 5.44 18.41 -10.76
CA LYS A 201 4.05 18.33 -10.27
C LYS A 201 3.99 18.43 -8.74
N GLN A 202 2.83 18.85 -8.24
CA GLN A 202 2.53 18.97 -6.82
C GLN A 202 1.39 18.00 -6.43
N PRO A 203 1.38 17.47 -5.19
CA PRO A 203 2.39 17.67 -4.14
C PRO A 203 3.71 16.96 -4.46
N LYS A 204 4.83 17.56 -4.06
CA LYS A 204 6.15 16.92 -4.23
C LYS A 204 6.35 15.82 -3.18
N ILE A 205 6.16 14.57 -3.59
CA ILE A 205 6.44 13.39 -2.75
C ILE A 205 7.95 13.22 -2.60
N ASN A 206 8.46 13.13 -1.37
CA ASN A 206 9.89 12.92 -1.08
C ASN A 206 10.31 11.44 -1.23
N LEU A 207 10.12 10.88 -2.42
CA LEU A 207 10.42 9.48 -2.75
C LEU A 207 11.92 9.18 -2.55
N LYS A 208 12.22 8.11 -1.81
CA LYS A 208 13.59 7.60 -1.56
C LYS A 208 13.87 6.23 -2.14
N GLY A 209 12.85 5.48 -2.52
CA GLY A 209 12.98 4.16 -3.13
C GLY A 209 11.76 3.28 -2.88
N TYR A 210 11.95 1.98 -3.08
CA TYR A 210 10.90 0.98 -2.89
C TYR A 210 11.42 -0.29 -2.20
N VAL A 211 10.52 -1.07 -1.60
CA VAL A 211 10.82 -2.32 -0.87
C VAL A 211 9.89 -3.43 -1.33
N VAL A 212 10.44 -4.56 -1.79
CA VAL A 212 9.64 -5.67 -2.32
C VAL A 212 9.85 -6.94 -1.50
N GLY A 213 8.75 -7.59 -1.10
CA GLY A 213 8.75 -8.85 -0.36
C GLY A 213 8.27 -10.01 -1.21
N ASN A 214 9.15 -10.94 -1.56
CA ASN A 214 8.82 -12.12 -2.39
C ASN A 214 8.00 -11.73 -3.64
N PRO A 215 8.47 -10.76 -4.46
CA PRO A 215 7.69 -10.21 -5.56
C PRO A 215 7.49 -11.22 -6.70
N VAL A 216 6.44 -11.01 -7.49
CA VAL A 216 6.44 -11.45 -8.88
C VAL A 216 7.35 -10.51 -9.67
N THR A 217 8.31 -11.05 -10.42
CA THR A 217 9.27 -10.26 -11.20
C THR A 217 9.19 -10.51 -12.70
N GLY A 218 8.79 -11.72 -13.10
CA GLY A 218 8.58 -12.07 -14.50
C GLY A 218 8.61 -13.59 -14.69
N SER A 219 7.72 -14.12 -15.54
CA SER A 219 7.58 -15.57 -15.77
C SER A 219 8.89 -16.23 -16.19
N ASP A 220 9.68 -15.54 -17.03
CA ASP A 220 10.95 -16.04 -17.55
C ASP A 220 11.99 -16.29 -16.45
N TYR A 221 11.84 -15.65 -15.29
CA TYR A 221 12.68 -15.89 -14.13
C TYR A 221 11.94 -16.74 -13.09
N ASP A 222 10.77 -16.27 -12.65
CA ASP A 222 10.04 -16.85 -11.53
C ASP A 222 9.63 -18.31 -11.80
N ASP A 223 9.14 -18.64 -13.00
CA ASP A 223 8.63 -19.98 -13.30
C ASP A 223 9.78 -20.99 -13.47
N ASN A 224 10.89 -20.56 -14.05
CA ASN A 224 12.05 -21.40 -14.30
C ASN A 224 12.70 -21.92 -13.00
N PHE A 225 12.61 -21.17 -11.91
CA PHE A 225 13.17 -21.59 -10.62
C PHE A 225 12.22 -22.43 -9.75
N ARG A 226 10.92 -22.54 -10.08
CA ARG A 226 9.95 -23.27 -9.24
C ARG A 226 10.29 -24.75 -9.09
N VAL A 227 10.58 -25.41 -10.20
CA VAL A 227 10.86 -26.86 -10.22
C VAL A 227 12.21 -27.18 -9.55
N PRO A 228 13.32 -26.51 -9.89
CA PRO A 228 14.59 -26.67 -9.17
C PRO A 228 14.48 -26.37 -7.67
N TYR A 229 13.75 -25.31 -7.29
CA TYR A 229 13.57 -24.97 -5.88
C TYR A 229 12.78 -26.06 -5.15
N ALA A 230 11.64 -26.50 -5.69
CA ALA A 230 10.80 -27.52 -5.08
C ALA A 230 11.56 -28.85 -4.91
N HIS A 231 12.39 -29.22 -5.88
CA HIS A 231 13.24 -30.41 -5.77
C HIS A 231 14.34 -30.22 -4.72
N GLY A 232 15.05 -29.08 -4.76
CA GLY A 232 16.15 -28.78 -3.83
C GLY A 232 15.74 -28.71 -2.36
N VAL A 233 14.47 -28.45 -2.06
CA VAL A 233 13.91 -28.48 -0.68
C VAL A 233 13.04 -29.71 -0.38
N GLY A 234 13.02 -30.69 -1.27
CA GLY A 234 12.34 -31.99 -1.05
C GLY A 234 10.82 -31.95 -1.11
N ILE A 235 10.22 -30.94 -1.75
CA ILE A 235 8.76 -30.89 -2.01
C ILE A 235 8.37 -31.88 -3.11
N ILE A 236 9.22 -32.07 -4.12
CA ILE A 236 9.02 -33.05 -5.20
C ILE A 236 10.13 -34.10 -5.20
N SER A 237 9.80 -35.31 -5.64
CA SER A 237 10.76 -36.42 -5.74
C SER A 237 11.64 -36.29 -6.99
N ASP A 238 12.74 -37.06 -7.02
CA ASP A 238 13.62 -37.18 -8.20
C ASP A 238 12.84 -37.56 -9.46
N GLN A 239 11.89 -38.51 -9.34
CA GLN A 239 11.08 -38.94 -10.49
C GLN A 239 10.20 -37.79 -11.03
N LEU A 240 9.67 -36.93 -10.17
CA LEU A 240 8.89 -35.76 -10.59
C LEU A 240 9.78 -34.70 -11.20
N TYR A 241 10.97 -34.49 -10.64
CA TYR A 241 11.94 -33.53 -11.17
C TYR A 241 12.37 -33.89 -12.59
N GLU A 242 12.63 -35.17 -12.88
CA GLU A 242 13.06 -35.63 -14.21
C GLU A 242 11.97 -35.50 -15.29
N VAL A 243 10.68 -35.59 -14.95
CA VAL A 243 9.58 -35.58 -15.93
C VAL A 243 8.96 -34.19 -16.14
N ILE A 244 9.06 -33.28 -15.16
CA ILE A 244 8.48 -31.95 -15.29
C ILE A 244 9.40 -31.11 -16.18
N PRO A 245 8.92 -30.53 -17.29
CA PRO A 245 9.72 -29.62 -18.11
C PRO A 245 10.19 -28.44 -17.27
N HIS A 246 11.51 -28.31 -17.15
CA HIS A 246 12.16 -27.16 -16.52
C HIS A 246 13.42 -26.83 -17.32
N SER A 247 13.75 -25.54 -17.40
CA SER A 247 14.99 -25.13 -18.02
C SER A 247 16.15 -25.47 -17.08
N HIS A 248 17.20 -26.10 -17.61
CA HIS A 248 18.50 -26.14 -16.94
C HIS A 248 19.07 -24.72 -16.99
N ALA A 249 18.62 -23.85 -16.10
CA ALA A 249 19.12 -22.50 -16.00
C ALA A 249 20.63 -22.56 -15.68
N SER A 250 21.47 -22.45 -16.71
CA SER A 250 22.90 -22.21 -16.50
C SER A 250 23.00 -20.81 -15.92
N ILE A 251 23.28 -20.71 -14.62
CA ILE A 251 23.54 -19.43 -13.98
C ILE A 251 24.85 -18.89 -14.58
N ARG A 252 24.75 -18.06 -15.61
CA ARG A 252 25.84 -17.16 -16.00
C ARG A 252 25.73 -15.94 -15.09
N CYS A 253 26.50 -15.94 -14.01
CA CYS A 253 26.80 -14.72 -13.29
C CYS A 253 27.67 -13.83 -14.19
N SER A 254 27.04 -12.99 -15.00
CA SER A 254 27.73 -11.91 -15.74
C SER A 254 27.05 -10.59 -15.41
N GLY A 255 27.54 -9.91 -14.37
CA GLY A 255 27.10 -8.56 -13.99
C GLY A 255 27.20 -8.33 -12.48
N ASN A 256 27.69 -7.15 -12.08
CA ASN A 256 27.89 -6.73 -10.68
C ASN A 256 26.59 -6.39 -9.92
N THR A 257 25.43 -6.92 -10.32
CA THR A 257 24.14 -6.60 -9.71
C THR A 257 23.57 -7.86 -9.05
N ILE A 258 23.69 -7.94 -7.73
CA ILE A 258 23.09 -9.01 -6.92
C ILE A 258 21.65 -8.59 -6.59
N PHE A 259 20.67 -9.18 -7.29
CA PHE A 259 19.29 -9.22 -6.79
C PHE A 259 19.23 -10.26 -5.69
N LEU A 260 19.13 -9.80 -4.43
CA LEU A 260 19.06 -10.69 -3.28
C LEU A 260 17.60 -11.10 -3.05
N PHE A 261 17.18 -12.20 -3.67
CA PHE A 261 15.92 -12.86 -3.36
C PHE A 261 16.07 -13.67 -2.06
N LEU A 262 15.64 -13.11 -0.94
CA LEU A 262 15.52 -13.83 0.33
C LEU A 262 14.15 -14.53 0.39
N PHE A 263 14.11 -15.82 0.06
CA PHE A 263 13.02 -16.69 0.47
C PHE A 263 13.32 -17.28 1.85
N GLN A 264 12.40 -17.00 2.79
CA GLN A 264 12.17 -17.73 4.03
C GLN A 264 13.28 -17.74 5.10
N ARG A 265 13.61 -16.55 5.61
CA ARG A 265 13.76 -16.23 7.05
C ARG A 265 14.00 -14.73 7.16
N LEU A 266 12.97 -13.98 7.55
CA LEU A 266 13.02 -12.57 8.00
C LEU A 266 14.29 -11.82 7.61
N GLN A 267 14.43 -11.35 6.38
CA GLN A 267 15.25 -10.19 6.02
C GLN A 267 14.71 -9.55 4.75
N PHE A 268 14.24 -8.31 4.85
CA PHE A 268 13.82 -7.49 3.72
C PHE A 268 15.06 -6.94 3.02
N GLY A 269 15.14 -7.09 1.70
CA GLY A 269 16.15 -6.44 0.86
C GLY A 269 15.68 -5.03 0.49
N ILE A 270 16.51 -4.02 0.75
CA ILE A 270 16.32 -2.66 0.23
C ILE A 270 16.94 -2.65 -1.18
N VAL A 271 16.13 -2.49 -2.22
CA VAL A 271 16.65 -2.15 -3.56
C VAL A 271 16.85 -0.63 -3.57
N LYS A 272 18.10 -0.20 -3.53
CA LYS A 272 18.47 1.21 -3.55
C LYS A 272 18.96 1.58 -4.95
N GLU A 273 18.04 1.88 -5.85
CA GLU A 273 18.34 2.58 -7.11
C GLU A 273 17.37 3.75 -7.28
N ALA A 274 17.89 4.95 -7.00
CA ALA A 274 17.38 6.24 -7.46
C ALA A 274 18.44 7.31 -7.18
N ILE A 275 19.23 7.66 -8.21
CA ILE A 275 19.81 9.00 -8.40
C ILE A 275 19.65 9.32 -9.88
#